data_AF-A0A660ZJ87-F1
#
_entry.id   AF-A0A660ZJ87-F1
#
_cell.length_a   1.000
_cell.length_b   1.000
_cell.length_c   1.000
_cell.angle_alpha   90.00
_cell.angle_beta   90.00
_cell.angle_gamma   90.00
#
_symmetry.space_group_name_H-M   'P 1'
#
loop_
_entity.id
_entity.type
_entity.pdbx_description
1 polymer ?
#
loop_
_entity_poly.entity_id
_entity_poly.type
_entity_poly.pdbx_seq_one_letter_code
_entity_poly.pdbx_strand_id
1 'polypeptide(L)'
;MWSRTFWGLLLVVIGAWILLSNFGILNFDRDWPFILIIMGFYLLVRPSGKKPKKPDVRKILDRLEKGEIDSQTAARLIKEEKNE
;
A
#
# COMPACT_ATOMS: atom_id res chain seq x y z
N MET A 1 -4.50 -8.11 -5.13
CA MET A 1 -4.62 -8.83 -6.42
C MET A 1 -3.80 -8.08 -7.44
N TRP A 2 -2.63 -8.59 -7.84
CA TRP A 2 -1.93 -7.99 -8.97
C TRP A 2 -2.77 -8.25 -10.22
N SER A 3 -3.26 -7.19 -10.85
CA SER A 3 -4.06 -7.27 -12.06
C SER A 3 -3.19 -7.85 -13.18
N ARG A 4 -3.74 -8.77 -13.99
CA ARG A 4 -3.05 -9.40 -15.13
C ARG A 4 -2.40 -8.37 -16.07
N THR A 5 -2.96 -7.16 -16.12
CA THR A 5 -2.43 -5.99 -16.83
C THR A 5 -1.07 -5.51 -16.31
N PHE A 6 -0.80 -5.63 -15.01
CA PHE A 6 0.50 -5.29 -14.42
C PHE A 6 1.61 -6.19 -14.96
N TRP A 7 1.35 -7.50 -15.05
CA TRP A 7 2.30 -8.48 -15.59
C TRP A 7 2.56 -8.26 -17.08
N GLY A 8 1.53 -7.94 -17.85
CA GLY A 8 1.68 -7.60 -19.27
C GLY A 8 2.54 -6.35 -19.47
N LEU A 9 2.26 -5.28 -18.71
CA LEU A 9 3.04 -4.04 -18.78
C LEU A 9 4.50 -4.27 -18.39
N LEU A 10 4.75 -5.06 -17.34
CA LEU A 10 6.10 -5.40 -16.90
C LEU A 10 6.91 -6.11 -17.99
N LEU A 11 6.30 -7.09 -18.67
CA LEU A 11 6.93 -7.81 -19.78
C LEU A 11 7.26 -6.89 -20.96
N VAL A 12 6.38 -5.94 -21.29
CA VAL A 12 6.62 -4.97 -22.37
C VAL A 12 7.82 -4.08 -22.04
N VAL A 13 7.91 -3.58 -20.80
CA VAL A 13 9.03 -2.73 -20.35
C VAL A 13 10.35 -3.51 -20.37
N ILE A 14 10.36 -4.75 -19.90
CA ILE A 14 11.55 -5.61 -19.90
C ILE A 14 11.99 -5.94 -21.34
N GLY A 15 11.03 -6.26 -22.22
CA GLY A 15 11.32 -6.55 -23.63
C GLY A 15 11.90 -5.33 -24.35
N ALA A 16 11.33 -4.14 -24.14
CA ALA A 16 11.86 -2.89 -24.69
C ALA A 16 13.28 -2.60 -24.17
N TRP A 17 13.55 -2.85 -22.89
CA TRP A 17 14.87 -2.66 -22.28
C TRP A 17 15.94 -3.56 -22.93
N ILE A 18 15.61 -4.85 -23.11
CA ILE A 18 16.51 -5.83 -23.74
C ILE A 18 16.79 -5.44 -25.20
N LEU A 19 15.76 -5.00 -25.93
CA LEU A 19 15.91 -4.56 -27.31
C LEU A 19 16.83 -3.33 -27.42
N LEU A 20 16.60 -2.31 -26.59
CA LEU A 20 17.42 -1.09 -26.58
C LEU A 20 18.87 -1.36 -26.15
N SER A 21 19.08 -2.33 -25.26
CA SER A 21 20.42 -2.78 -24.89
C SER A 21 21.12 -3.50 -26.05
N ASN A 22 20.39 -4.29 -26.84
CA ASN A 22 20.93 -4.96 -28.02
C ASN A 22 21.41 -3.97 -29.10
N PHE A 23 20.73 -2.82 -29.24
CA PHE A 23 21.17 -1.72 -30.11
C PHE A 23 22.40 -0.95 -29.57
N GLY A 24 22.96 -1.32 -28.41
CA GLY A 24 24.10 -0.64 -27.80
C GLY A 24 23.77 0.75 -27.22
N ILE A 25 22.49 1.11 -27.19
CA ILE A 25 22.01 2.40 -26.66
C ILE A 25 22.01 2.36 -25.13
N LEU A 26 21.72 1.19 -24.55
CA LEU A 26 21.75 0.94 -23.10
C LEU A 26 22.84 -0.07 -22.71
N ASN A 27 23.65 0.30 -21.72
CA ASN A 27 24.66 -0.54 -21.10
C ASN A 27 24.20 -0.99 -19.71
N PHE A 28 24.16 -2.30 -19.48
CA PHE A 28 23.71 -2.89 -18.21
C PHE A 28 24.49 -2.36 -16.98
N ASP A 29 25.80 -2.12 -17.12
CA ASP A 29 26.64 -1.58 -16.04
C ASP A 29 26.36 -0.12 -15.68
N ARG A 30 25.83 0.67 -16.63
CA ARG A 30 25.56 2.11 -16.42
C ARG A 30 24.11 2.37 -16.06
N ASP A 31 23.20 1.59 -16.63
CA ASP A 31 21.78 1.95 -16.67
C ASP A 31 20.95 1.23 -15.59
N TRP A 32 21.56 0.39 -14.75
CA TRP A 32 20.95 -0.18 -13.54
C TRP A 32 20.25 0.83 -12.60
N PRO A 33 20.65 2.13 -12.50
CA PRO A 33 19.94 3.11 -11.67
C PRO A 33 18.51 3.38 -12.15
N PHE A 34 18.20 3.17 -13.43
CA PHE A 34 16.82 3.31 -13.93
C PHE A 34 15.87 2.31 -13.27
N ILE A 35 16.33 1.10 -12.96
CA ILE A 35 15.52 0.10 -12.25
C ILE A 35 15.17 0.60 -10.85
N LEU A 36 16.12 1.23 -10.16
CA LEU A 36 15.88 1.86 -8.86
C LEU A 36 14.90 3.03 -8.96
N ILE A 37 15.00 3.86 -9.99
CA ILE A 37 14.07 4.97 -10.23
C ILE A 37 12.65 4.44 -10.47
N ILE A 38 12.49 3.42 -11.32
CA ILE A 38 11.19 2.79 -11.60
C ILE A 38 10.62 2.15 -10.34
N MET A 39 11.46 1.46 -9.54
CA MET A 39 11.04 0.84 -8.28
C MET A 39 10.62 1.88 -7.24
N GLY A 40 11.38 2.98 -7.13
CA GLY A 40 11.05 4.11 -6.25
C GLY A 40 9.78 4.82 -6.68
N PHE A 41 9.62 5.06 -7.99
CA PHE A 41 8.40 5.63 -8.55
C PHE A 41 7.20 4.73 -8.26
N TYR A 42 7.31 3.43 -8.52
CA TYR A 42 6.25 2.45 -8.21
C TYR A 42 5.86 2.49 -6.73
N LEU A 43 6.83 2.59 -5.82
CA LEU A 43 6.55 2.69 -4.39
C LEU A 43 5.81 3.99 -4.02
N LEU A 44 6.08 5.07 -4.75
CA LEU A 44 5.45 6.38 -4.56
C LEU A 44 4.02 6.44 -5.12
N VAL A 45 3.79 5.89 -6.31
CA VAL A 45 2.43 5.82 -6.90
C VAL A 45 1.60 4.68 -6.34
N ARG A 46 2.21 3.69 -5.67
CA ARG A 46 1.46 2.64 -4.99
C ARG A 46 0.56 3.34 -3.97
N PRO A 47 -0.77 3.29 -4.12
CA PRO A 47 -1.65 3.89 -3.15
C PRO A 47 -1.34 3.21 -1.82
N SER A 48 -0.81 3.99 -0.87
CA SER A 48 -0.63 3.55 0.50
C SER A 48 -2.03 3.22 0.97
N GLY A 49 -2.39 1.93 0.91
CA GLY A 49 -3.68 1.43 1.32
C GLY A 49 -3.94 2.03 2.69
N LYS A 50 -4.95 2.90 2.78
CA LYS A 50 -5.33 3.52 4.05
C LYS A 50 -5.58 2.34 4.98
N LYS A 51 -4.68 2.13 5.95
CA LYS A 51 -4.94 1.14 7.00
C LYS A 51 -6.32 1.50 7.56
N PRO A 52 -7.24 0.54 7.70
CA PRO A 52 -8.54 0.83 8.30
C PRO A 52 -8.26 1.56 9.62
N LYS A 53 -8.80 2.78 9.76
CA LYS A 53 -8.69 3.52 11.02
C LYS A 53 -9.43 2.67 12.05
N LYS A 54 -8.69 1.98 12.90
CA LYS A 54 -9.28 1.28 14.05
C LYS A 54 -10.13 2.30 14.83
N PRO A 55 -11.32 1.90 15.30
CA PRO A 55 -12.17 2.79 16.08
C PRO A 55 -11.40 3.27 17.30
N ASP A 56 -11.27 4.59 17.45
CA ASP A 56 -10.49 5.18 18.52
C ASP A 56 -11.19 4.92 19.85
N VAL A 57 -10.59 4.08 20.69
CA VAL A 57 -11.08 3.77 22.05
C VAL A 57 -11.39 5.05 22.83
N ARG A 58 -10.65 6.13 22.59
CA ARG A 58 -10.90 7.44 23.22
C ARG A 58 -12.27 8.02 22.85
N LYS A 59 -12.72 7.85 21.59
CA LYS A 59 -14.06 8.27 21.18
C LYS A 59 -15.15 7.43 21.85
N ILE A 60 -14.89 6.15 22.11
CA ILE A 60 -15.85 5.27 22.80
C ILE A 60 -15.97 5.70 24.27
N LEU A 61 -14.85 6.03 24.92
CA LEU A 61 -14.82 6.52 26.30
C LEU A 61 -15.47 7.90 26.46
N ASP A 62 -15.22 8.84 25.53
CA ASP A 62 -15.84 10.18 25.53
C ASP A 62 -17.38 10.10 25.46
N ARG A 63 -17.91 9.14 24.69
CA ARG A 63 -19.34 8.89 24.58
C ARG A 63 -19.94 8.22 25.81
N LEU A 64 -19.17 7.38 26.50
CA LEU A 64 -19.56 6.81 27.79
C LEU A 64 -19.62 7.90 28.88
N GLU A 65 -18.64 8.81 28.89
CA GLU A 65 -18.59 9.95 29.81
C GLU A 65 -19.77 10.91 29.60
N LYS A 66 -20.16 11.15 28.34
CA LYS A 66 -21.36 11.93 27.98
C LYS A 66 -22.69 11.22 28.27
N GLY A 67 -22.66 9.94 28.65
CA GLY A 67 -23.87 9.14 28.88
C GLY A 67 -24.62 8.77 27.59
N GLU A 68 -23.99 8.91 26.42
CA GLU A 68 -24.57 8.51 25.13
C GLU A 68 -24.60 6.99 24.94
N ILE A 69 -23.77 6.27 25.70
CA ILE A 69 -23.70 4.80 25.66
C ILE A 69 -23.55 4.24 27.07
N ASP A 70 -24.10 3.04 27.28
CA ASP A 70 -23.91 2.29 28.52
C ASP A 70 -22.53 1.64 28.60
N SER A 71 -22.06 1.47 29.83
CA SER A 71 -20.81 0.79 30.22
C SER A 71 -20.66 -0.59 29.58
N GLN A 72 -21.74 -1.37 29.45
CA GLN A 72 -21.70 -2.70 28.83
C GLN A 72 -21.54 -2.62 27.31
N THR A 73 -22.15 -1.61 26.67
CA THR A 73 -22.03 -1.39 25.23
C THR A 73 -20.63 -0.88 24.88
N ALA A 74 -20.06 0.01 25.69
CA ALA A 74 -18.68 0.45 25.54
C ALA A 74 -17.68 -0.71 25.70
N ALA A 75 -17.88 -1.57 26.70
CA ALA A 75 -17.03 -2.75 26.91
C ALA A 75 -17.07 -3.74 25.73
N ARG A 76 -18.24 -3.92 25.10
CA ARG A 76 -18.39 -4.77 23.92
C ARG A 76 -17.60 -4.25 22.72
N LEU A 77 -17.70 -2.96 22.42
CA LEU A 77 -17.00 -2.33 21.30
C LEU A 77 -15.47 -2.39 21.46
N ILE A 78 -14.96 -2.20 22.68
CA ILE A 78 -13.52 -2.30 22.98
C ILE A 78 -13.03 -3.76 22.88
N LYS A 79 -13.85 -4.72 23.32
CA LYS A 79 -13.51 -6.15 23.24
C LYS A 79 -13.49 -6.65 21.80
N GLU A 80 -14.38 -6.13 20.95
CA GLU A 80 -14.43 -6.45 19.53
C GLU A 80 -13.20 -5.88 18.79
N GLU A 81 -12.77 -4.66 19.12
CA GLU A 81 -11.54 -4.04 18.57
C GLU A 81 -10.25 -4.78 18.97
N LYS A 82 -10.17 -5.28 20.21
CA LYS A 82 -8.98 -6.00 20.70
C LYS A 82 -8.77 -7.37 20.04
N ASN A 83 -9.81 -7.97 19.48
CA ASN A 83 -9.75 -9.30 18.85
C ASN A 83 -9.49 -9.24 17.33
N GLU A 84 -9.34 -8.04 16.75
CA GLU A 84 -9.04 -7.79 15.33
C GLU A 84 -7.59 -7.31 15.12
#